data_AF-A0A2D6A5W9-F1
#
_entry.id   AF-A0A2D6A5W9-F1
#
_cell.length_a   1.000
_cell.length_b   1.000
_cell.length_c   1.000
_cell.angle_alpha   90.00
_cell.angle_beta   90.00
_cell.angle_gamma   90.00
#
_symmetry.space_group_name_H-M   'P 1'
#
loop_
_entity.id
_entity.type
_entity.pdbx_description
1 polymer ?
#
loop_
_entity_poly.entity_id
_entity_poly.type
_entity_poly.pdbx_seq_one_letter_code
_entity_poly.pdbx_strand_id
1 'polypeptide(L)'
;MKTLSLLTLCVLPALAAAQGPAAAWTKFQRDNGPNWTAEWSPATGTPRAIWGEGLTVKNGPIANTAEARKYALQTLAKYEQLLGRGASTF
;
A
#
# COMPACT_ATOMS: atom_id res chain seq x y z
N MET A 1 17.11 26.68 46.74
CA MET A 1 15.95 26.66 45.81
C MET A 1 16.45 26.17 44.47
N LYS A 2 16.16 24.91 44.11
CA LYS A 2 16.64 24.23 42.88
C LYS A 2 15.54 24.35 41.82
N THR A 3 15.79 25.14 40.79
CA THR A 3 14.92 25.28 39.61
C THR A 3 15.05 24.02 38.75
N LEU A 4 13.95 23.27 38.62
CA LEU A 4 13.78 22.22 37.63
C LEU A 4 13.57 22.88 36.25
N SER A 5 14.52 22.72 35.33
CA SER A 5 14.27 22.95 33.91
C SER A 5 13.88 21.62 33.25
N LEU A 6 12.57 21.42 33.08
CA LEU A 6 12.01 20.44 32.17
C LEU A 6 12.29 20.89 30.74
N LEU A 7 13.34 20.35 30.13
CA LEU A 7 13.48 20.37 28.67
C LEU A 7 12.60 19.25 28.11
N THR A 8 11.35 19.61 27.85
CA THR A 8 10.34 18.83 27.14
C THR A 8 10.91 18.32 25.82
N LEU A 9 10.97 17.00 25.70
CA LEU A 9 11.21 16.24 24.47
C LEU A 9 10.20 16.69 23.40
N CYS A 10 10.64 17.38 22.36
CA CYS A 10 9.88 17.48 21.11
C CYS A 10 9.99 16.13 20.40
N VAL A 11 9.12 15.17 20.74
CA VAL A 11 8.87 14.01 19.89
C VAL A 11 8.00 14.52 18.74
N LEU A 12 8.62 14.86 17.61
CA LEU A 12 7.92 15.00 16.35
C LEU A 12 7.59 13.58 15.86
N PRO A 13 6.32 13.16 15.80
CA PRO A 13 5.98 12.02 14.95
C PRO A 13 6.17 12.52 13.52
N ALA A 14 7.35 12.28 12.97
CA ALA A 14 7.64 12.57 11.57
C ALA A 14 6.59 11.83 10.72
N LEU A 15 5.84 12.62 9.97
CA LEU A 15 4.99 12.24 8.85
C LEU A 15 5.31 10.83 8.31
N ALA A 16 4.51 9.84 8.70
CA ALA A 16 4.17 8.78 7.75
C ALA A 16 3.26 9.42 6.70
N ALA A 17 3.83 10.32 5.88
CA ALA A 17 3.16 10.81 4.69
C ALA A 17 2.75 9.57 3.91
N ALA A 18 1.45 9.42 3.65
CA ALA A 18 0.94 8.40 2.77
C ALA A 18 1.75 8.51 1.47
N GLN A 19 2.69 7.57 1.28
CA GLN A 19 3.59 7.65 0.16
C GLN A 19 2.73 7.43 -1.08
N GLY A 20 2.72 8.40 -2.00
CA GLY A 20 1.84 8.38 -3.16
C GLY A 20 2.04 7.12 -4.02
N PRO A 21 1.17 6.89 -5.00
CA PRO A 21 1.15 5.65 -5.79
C PRO A 21 2.51 5.21 -6.35
N ALA A 22 3.35 6.16 -6.78
CA ALA A 22 4.70 5.87 -7.29
C ALA A 22 5.63 5.23 -6.23
N ALA A 23 5.59 5.70 -4.99
CA ALA A 23 6.41 5.14 -3.93
C ALA A 23 5.83 3.80 -3.42
N ALA A 24 4.49 3.68 -3.39
CA ALA A 24 3.82 2.42 -3.15
C ALA A 24 4.16 1.36 -4.24
N TRP A 25 4.35 1.79 -5.49
CA TRP A 25 4.82 0.94 -6.59
C TRP A 25 6.24 0.42 -6.37
N THR A 26 7.18 1.28 -5.98
CA THR A 26 8.54 0.83 -5.64
C THR A 26 8.53 -0.22 -4.51
N LYS A 27 7.67 -0.02 -3.49
CA LYS A 27 7.46 -1.02 -2.45
C LYS A 27 6.87 -2.32 -3.01
N PHE A 28 5.88 -2.23 -3.88
CA PHE A 28 5.23 -3.38 -4.49
C PHE A 28 6.22 -4.23 -5.32
N GLN A 29 7.06 -3.60 -6.15
CA GLN A 29 8.07 -4.32 -6.95
C GLN A 29 9.14 -4.97 -6.07
N ARG A 30 9.56 -4.31 -4.98
CA ARG A 30 10.49 -4.92 -4.03
C ARG A 30 9.89 -6.16 -3.36
N ASP A 31 8.61 -6.10 -3.00
CA ASP A 31 7.94 -7.16 -2.25
C ASP A 31 7.48 -8.34 -3.16
N ASN A 32 7.21 -8.09 -4.45
CA ASN A 32 6.66 -9.10 -5.39
C ASN A 32 7.54 -9.38 -6.62
N GLY A 33 8.72 -8.77 -6.70
CA GLY A 33 9.66 -8.95 -7.80
C GLY A 33 9.50 -7.95 -8.96
N PRO A 34 10.48 -7.91 -9.87
CA PRO A 34 10.56 -6.91 -10.93
C PRO A 34 9.65 -7.19 -12.14
N ASN A 35 9.06 -8.39 -12.25
CA ASN A 35 8.27 -8.82 -13.41
C ASN A 35 6.85 -8.23 -13.47
N TRP A 36 6.62 -7.17 -12.70
CA TRP A 36 5.38 -6.41 -12.68
C TRP A 36 5.55 -5.10 -13.42
N THR A 37 4.55 -4.77 -14.24
CA THR A 37 4.49 -3.54 -15.02
C THR A 37 3.27 -2.73 -14.62
N ALA A 38 3.44 -1.40 -14.59
CA ALA A 38 2.35 -0.45 -14.43
C ALA A 38 2.35 0.52 -15.60
N GLU A 39 1.19 0.70 -16.22
CA GLU A 39 0.94 1.80 -17.14
C GLU A 39 0.42 2.99 -16.34
N TRP A 40 1.11 4.12 -16.41
CA TRP A 40 0.80 5.30 -15.62
C TRP A 40 -0.10 6.28 -16.37
N SER A 41 -0.94 6.98 -15.61
CA SER A 41 -1.64 8.18 -16.08
C SER A 41 -0.77 9.40 -15.79
N PRO A 42 -0.26 10.13 -16.81
CA PRO A 42 0.53 11.34 -16.59
C PRO A 42 -0.24 12.44 -15.86
N ALA A 43 -1.57 12.47 -16.04
CA ALA A 43 -2.43 13.50 -15.47
C ALA A 43 -2.66 13.34 -13.96
N THR A 44 -2.66 12.10 -13.46
CA THR A 44 -3.02 11.82 -12.05
C THR A 44 -1.86 11.25 -11.23
N GLY A 45 -0.78 10.80 -11.88
CA GLY A 45 0.31 10.11 -11.20
C GLY A 45 -0.11 8.77 -10.58
N THR A 46 -1.28 8.23 -10.98
CA THR A 46 -1.80 6.94 -10.56
C THR A 46 -1.64 5.91 -11.70
N PRO A 47 -1.47 4.62 -11.39
CA PRO A 47 -1.48 3.60 -12.43
C PRO A 47 -2.89 3.49 -13.03
N ARG A 48 -2.99 3.43 -14.36
CA ARG A 48 -4.24 3.08 -15.07
C ARG A 48 -4.42 1.57 -15.19
N ALA A 49 -3.31 0.84 -15.24
CA ALA A 49 -3.29 -0.62 -15.36
C ALA A 49 -2.01 -1.16 -14.71
N ILE A 50 -2.12 -2.34 -14.10
CA ILE A 50 -1.02 -3.09 -13.49
C ILE A 50 -1.17 -4.54 -13.89
N TRP A 51 -0.09 -5.17 -14.36
CA TRP A 51 -0.08 -6.59 -14.74
C TRP A 51 1.28 -7.24 -14.46
N GLY A 52 1.29 -8.56 -14.32
CA GLY A 52 2.47 -9.35 -13.98
C GLY A 52 2.12 -10.82 -13.78
N GLU A 53 2.97 -11.55 -13.06
CA GLU A 53 2.91 -13.01 -12.91
C GLU A 53 1.78 -13.53 -11.99
N GLY A 54 1.07 -12.63 -11.32
CA GLY A 54 0.02 -12.96 -10.36
C GLY A 54 0.50 -12.90 -8.91
N LEU A 55 -0.45 -12.78 -7.98
CA LEU A 55 -0.19 -12.67 -6.54
C LEU A 55 -0.65 -13.94 -5.82
N THR A 56 0.21 -14.48 -4.98
CA THR A 56 -0.20 -15.48 -3.99
C THR A 56 -0.95 -14.78 -2.87
N VAL A 57 -2.27 -14.96 -2.82
CA VAL A 57 -3.14 -14.32 -1.80
C VAL A 57 -3.33 -15.17 -0.54
N LYS A 58 -3.04 -16.47 -0.62
CA LYS A 58 -3.13 -17.46 0.47
C LYS A 58 -2.19 -18.62 0.16
N ASN A 59 -1.64 -19.25 1.20
CA ASN A 59 -0.99 -20.55 1.07
C ASN A 59 -2.06 -21.66 0.94
N GLY A 60 -1.91 -22.50 -0.08
CA GLY A 60 -2.80 -23.63 -0.32
C GLY A 60 -4.12 -23.27 -1.02
N PRO A 61 -5.00 -24.27 -1.22
CA PRO A 61 -6.24 -24.08 -1.97
C PRO A 61 -7.23 -23.16 -1.26
N ILE A 62 -8.08 -22.51 -2.06
CA ILE A 62 -9.23 -21.74 -1.60
C ILE A 62 -10.47 -22.60 -1.81
N ALA A 63 -11.26 -22.80 -0.76
CA ALA A 63 -12.30 -23.82 -0.76
C ALA A 63 -13.54 -23.43 -1.58
N ASN A 64 -13.85 -22.13 -1.67
CA ASN A 64 -15.02 -21.61 -2.37
C ASN A 64 -14.87 -20.12 -2.74
N THR A 65 -15.81 -19.62 -3.55
CA THR A 65 -15.81 -18.24 -4.05
C THR A 65 -15.98 -17.18 -2.96
N ALA A 66 -16.68 -17.46 -1.86
CA ALA A 66 -16.84 -16.50 -0.77
C ALA A 66 -15.49 -16.26 -0.05
N GLU A 67 -14.73 -17.34 0.18
CA GLU A 67 -13.38 -17.25 0.71
C GLU A 67 -12.44 -16.55 -0.29
N ALA A 68 -12.55 -16.85 -1.59
CA ALA A 68 -11.79 -16.16 -2.63
C ALA A 68 -12.04 -14.65 -2.64
N ARG A 69 -13.32 -14.23 -2.55
CA ARG A 69 -13.71 -12.82 -2.48
C ARG A 69 -13.10 -12.13 -1.27
N LYS A 70 -13.11 -12.78 -0.11
CA LYS A 70 -12.48 -12.25 1.10
C LYS A 70 -11.00 -11.95 0.87
N TYR A 71 -10.24 -12.90 0.31
CA TYR A 71 -8.82 -12.69 0.02
C TYR A 71 -8.59 -11.60 -1.03
N ALA A 72 -9.40 -11.55 -2.08
CA ALA A 72 -9.32 -10.49 -3.10
C ALA A 72 -9.52 -9.10 -2.48
N LEU A 73 -10.54 -8.91 -1.64
CA LEU A 73 -10.79 -7.65 -0.96
C LEU A 73 -9.65 -7.28 0.01
N GLN A 74 -9.10 -8.25 0.73
CA GLN A 74 -7.92 -8.04 1.59
C GLN A 74 -6.69 -7.61 0.77
N THR A 75 -6.48 -8.21 -0.41
CA THR A 75 -5.40 -7.82 -1.33
C THR A 75 -5.59 -6.40 -1.86
N LEU A 76 -6.81 -6.03 -2.27
CA LEU A 76 -7.12 -4.67 -2.71
C LEU A 76 -6.88 -3.64 -1.59
N ALA A 77 -7.34 -3.94 -0.38
CA ALA A 77 -7.10 -3.09 0.80
C ALA A 77 -5.60 -2.95 1.12
N LYS A 78 -4.83 -4.05 1.06
CA LYS A 78 -3.37 -4.04 1.28
C LYS A 78 -2.65 -3.07 0.33
N TYR A 79 -3.11 -2.95 -0.91
CA TYR A 79 -2.48 -2.13 -1.95
C TYR A 79 -3.25 -0.84 -2.26
N GLU A 80 -4.11 -0.37 -1.35
CA GLU A 80 -4.96 0.80 -1.57
C GLU A 80 -4.20 2.09 -1.96
N GLN A 81 -2.99 2.28 -1.41
CA GLN A 81 -2.14 3.43 -1.72
C GLN A 81 -1.60 3.36 -3.15
N LEU A 82 -1.22 2.18 -3.61
CA LEU A 82 -0.78 1.94 -4.99
C LEU A 82 -1.94 2.19 -5.96
N LEU A 83 -3.14 1.73 -5.60
CA LEU A 83 -4.34 1.87 -6.42
C LEU A 83 -4.94 3.28 -6.39
N GLY A 84 -4.41 4.19 -5.56
CA GLY A 84 -4.92 5.55 -5.44
C GLY A 84 -6.37 5.62 -4.96
N ARG A 85 -6.80 4.69 -4.09
CA ARG A 85 -8.20 4.52 -3.63
C ARG A 85 -8.82 5.83 -3.12
N GLY A 86 -8.02 6.68 -2.48
CA GLY A 86 -8.49 7.90 -1.83
C GLY A 86 -9.53 7.57 -0.75
N ALA A 87 -10.70 8.20 -0.84
CA ALA A 87 -11.80 8.00 0.11
C ALA A 87 -12.77 6.84 -0.26
N SER A 88 -12.62 6.21 -1.43
CA SER A 88 -13.51 5.13 -1.92
C SER A 88 -13.33 3.84 -1.13
N THR A 89 -14.27 2.89 -1.08
CA THR A 89 -14.09 1.57 -0.42
C THR A 89 -14.22 0.42 -1.41
N PHE A 90 -13.72 -0.77 -1.04
CA PHE A 90 -13.78 -2.00 -1.86
C PHE A 90 -14.85 -2.96 -1.34
#